data_AF-A0A7X6PHK2-F1
#
_entry.id   AF-A0A7X6PHK2-F1
#
_cell.length_a   1.000
_cell.length_b   1.000
_cell.length_c   1.000
_cell.angle_alpha   90.00
_cell.angle_beta   90.00
_cell.angle_gamma   90.00
#
_symmetry.space_group_name_H-M   'P 1'
#
loop_
_entity.id
_entity.type
_entity.pdbx_description
1 polymer ?
#
loop_
_entity_poly.entity_id
_entity_poly.type
_entity_poly.pdbx_seq_one_letter_code
_entity_poly.pdbx_strand_id
1 'polypeptide(L)'
;MLDPGHGGRDPGALGSFSQEKNINLAIALKTGEYLVKNLKNIKVVYTRNDDSTVDLLDRPQIANRNKADLFISIHANWARNKNVSGTESFIMGLAKDEDNLAVAMKENEVILLEDDYSERYQGFDPKSPESYIIFTLMQNVFQKQSTDLAMKVQNQFRERANRNDRGVKQAGFWVLFNTTMPAVLIETGFITNAAEEKYLNSTEGQEHLASAIFRACRDYINSIDNMSNFVITEKEANGLQPPVSADAQKEANGLQPPVSADAETTGDDGIVFMVQVASASVRSEISPGNFRGLTDIVEIHSQERYKYVTGRFGEYADAVKYRRQIEQIFPDAFVIAIKDNKILPLQQALELKRKK
;
A
#
# COMPACT_ATOMS: atom_id res chain seq x y z
N MET A 1 8.43 2.94 -4.86
CA MET A 1 9.74 3.12 -4.20
C MET A 1 10.36 1.74 -4.04
N LEU A 2 11.60 1.57 -4.47
CA LEU A 2 12.41 0.38 -4.19
C LEU A 2 13.43 0.73 -3.11
N ASP A 3 13.51 -0.08 -2.08
CA ASP A 3 14.42 0.09 -0.97
C ASP A 3 15.38 -1.11 -0.91
N PRO A 4 16.60 -1.00 -1.46
CA PRO A 4 17.60 -2.02 -1.24
C PRO A 4 18.08 -1.96 0.21
N GLY A 5 17.81 -3.00 1.00
CA GLY A 5 18.16 -3.10 2.41
C GLY A 5 19.67 -2.89 2.67
N HIS A 6 20.02 -2.41 3.87
CA HIS A 6 21.40 -2.12 4.29
C HIS A 6 22.10 -1.07 3.39
N GLY A 7 23.44 -1.08 3.33
CA GLY A 7 24.24 -0.19 2.48
C GLY A 7 25.33 0.54 3.25
N GLY A 8 26.43 0.86 2.56
CA GLY A 8 27.56 1.58 3.12
C GLY A 8 28.15 0.85 4.33
N ARG A 9 28.01 1.46 5.52
CA ARG A 9 28.56 0.94 6.79
C ARG A 9 27.89 -0.35 7.27
N ASP A 10 26.67 -0.62 6.81
CA ASP A 10 25.92 -1.81 7.16
C ASP A 10 25.99 -2.85 6.02
N PRO A 11 26.73 -3.96 6.20
CA PRO A 11 26.79 -5.02 5.20
C PRO A 11 25.52 -5.89 5.14
N GLY A 12 24.63 -5.78 6.13
CA GLY A 12 23.57 -6.75 6.39
C GLY A 12 24.13 -8.11 6.81
N ALA A 13 23.38 -9.17 6.51
CA ALA A 13 23.84 -10.53 6.72
C ALA A 13 25.08 -10.87 5.88
N LEU A 14 25.94 -11.71 6.45
CA LEU A 14 27.16 -12.18 5.80
C LEU A 14 26.99 -13.61 5.33
N GLY A 15 27.21 -13.83 4.04
CA GLY A 15 27.38 -15.15 3.46
C GLY A 15 28.81 -15.67 3.62
N SER A 16 29.11 -16.80 2.98
CA SER A 16 30.46 -17.36 2.94
C SER A 16 31.42 -16.52 2.08
N PHE A 17 30.90 -15.83 1.05
CA PHE A 17 31.70 -15.01 0.13
C PHE A 17 31.00 -13.70 -0.28
N SER A 18 29.79 -13.44 0.21
CA SER A 18 28.98 -12.29 -0.20
C SER A 18 28.40 -11.50 0.98
N GLN A 19 27.96 -10.29 0.69
CA GLN A 19 27.31 -9.37 1.63
C GLN A 19 25.90 -9.08 1.13
N GLU A 20 24.95 -9.08 2.05
CA GLU A 20 23.54 -8.87 1.74
C GLU A 20 23.28 -7.56 0.99
N LYS A 21 23.89 -6.46 1.44
CA LYS A 21 23.72 -5.12 0.83
C LYS A 21 23.95 -5.09 -0.68
N ASN A 22 24.85 -5.93 -1.19
CA ASN A 22 25.23 -6.00 -2.60
C ASN A 22 24.19 -6.79 -3.41
N ILE A 23 23.70 -7.90 -2.85
CA ILE A 23 22.61 -8.70 -3.41
C ILE A 23 21.34 -7.85 -3.52
N ASN A 24 20.98 -7.18 -2.42
CA ASN A 24 19.80 -6.33 -2.32
C ASN A 24 19.83 -5.21 -3.37
N LEU A 25 20.97 -4.52 -3.50
CA LEU A 25 21.16 -3.46 -4.50
C LEU A 25 21.03 -3.99 -5.93
N ALA A 26 21.69 -5.11 -6.24
CA ALA A 26 21.67 -5.68 -7.58
C ALA A 26 20.26 -6.10 -8.02
N ILE A 27 19.50 -6.74 -7.13
CA ILE A 27 18.11 -7.15 -7.39
C ILE A 27 17.21 -5.92 -7.54
N ALA A 28 17.37 -4.90 -6.68
CA ALA A 28 16.56 -3.68 -6.74
C ALA A 28 16.78 -2.89 -8.04
N LEU A 29 18.04 -2.72 -8.48
CA LEU A 29 18.37 -2.03 -9.72
C LEU A 29 17.76 -2.77 -10.93
N LYS A 30 17.95 -4.09 -11.03
CA LYS A 30 17.32 -4.92 -12.07
C LYS A 30 15.80 -4.84 -12.04
N THR A 31 15.20 -4.84 -10.84
CA THR A 31 13.74 -4.71 -10.68
C THR A 31 13.24 -3.39 -11.25
N GLY A 32 13.91 -2.29 -10.91
CA GLY A 32 13.56 -0.98 -11.45
C GLY A 32 13.79 -0.86 -12.94
N GLU A 33 14.83 -1.47 -13.49
CA GLU A 33 15.01 -1.58 -14.94
C GLU A 33 13.84 -2.30 -15.62
N TYR A 34 13.42 -3.46 -15.10
CA TYR A 34 12.27 -4.18 -15.66
C TYR A 34 10.99 -3.35 -15.58
N LEU A 35 10.76 -2.67 -14.45
CA LEU A 35 9.63 -1.78 -14.24
C LEU A 35 9.59 -0.65 -15.27
N VAL A 36 10.68 0.09 -15.44
CA VAL A 36 10.77 1.23 -16.39
C VAL A 36 10.68 0.75 -17.85
N LYS A 37 11.30 -0.39 -18.18
CA LYS A 37 11.29 -0.93 -19.55
C LYS A 37 9.91 -1.45 -19.98
N ASN A 38 9.12 -1.97 -19.04
CA ASN A 38 7.91 -2.74 -19.38
C ASN A 38 6.58 -2.10 -18.95
N LEU A 39 6.60 -1.09 -18.08
CA LEU A 39 5.39 -0.39 -17.66
C LEU A 39 5.42 1.07 -18.10
N LYS A 40 4.28 1.56 -18.60
CA LYS A 40 4.09 2.97 -18.94
C LYS A 40 3.62 3.75 -17.72
N ASN A 41 3.94 5.04 -17.65
CA ASN A 41 3.49 5.97 -16.61
C ASN A 41 3.93 5.62 -15.19
N ILE A 42 5.07 4.97 -15.02
CA ILE A 42 5.64 4.69 -13.70
C ILE A 42 6.90 5.51 -13.47
N LYS A 43 7.07 5.95 -12.22
CA LYS A 43 8.31 6.53 -11.72
C LYS A 43 8.92 5.58 -10.69
N VAL A 44 10.10 5.05 -10.99
CA VAL A 44 10.90 4.32 -10.00
C VAL A 44 11.76 5.32 -9.25
N VAL A 45 11.70 5.26 -7.92
CA VAL A 45 12.56 5.99 -7.00
C VAL A 45 13.21 4.96 -6.09
N TYR A 46 14.44 5.21 -5.69
CA TYR A 46 15.21 4.36 -4.78
C TYR A 46 15.54 5.11 -3.49
N THR A 47 15.60 4.40 -2.36
CA THR A 47 16.22 4.94 -1.14
C THR A 47 17.73 5.13 -1.34
N ARG A 48 18.38 4.16 -2.00
CA ARG A 48 19.74 4.23 -2.53
C ARG A 48 19.84 3.48 -3.87
N ASN A 49 20.71 3.95 -4.75
CA ASN A 49 21.04 3.29 -6.02
C ASN A 49 22.54 3.00 -6.18
N ASP A 50 23.29 3.15 -5.09
CA ASP A 50 24.70 2.86 -4.91
C ASP A 50 24.93 2.26 -3.50
N ASP A 51 26.20 2.09 -3.11
CA ASP A 51 26.59 1.59 -1.78
C ASP A 51 26.63 2.70 -0.71
N SER A 52 25.64 3.59 -0.71
CA SER A 52 25.47 4.59 0.34
C SER A 52 24.75 4.02 1.57
N THR A 53 25.06 4.59 2.73
CA THR A 53 24.29 4.35 3.95
C THR A 53 22.99 5.15 3.91
N VAL A 54 21.87 4.51 4.24
CA VAL A 54 20.58 5.16 4.50
C VAL A 54 20.03 4.63 5.82
N ASP A 55 19.86 5.53 6.78
CA ASP A 55 19.36 5.22 8.12
C ASP A 55 17.95 4.64 8.06
N LEU A 56 17.63 3.72 8.97
CA LEU A 56 16.42 2.91 8.87
C LEU A 56 15.16 3.77 9.00
N LEU A 57 15.20 4.83 9.83
CA LEU A 57 14.10 5.77 10.03
C LEU A 57 13.90 6.71 8.83
N ASP A 58 14.91 6.92 8.00
CA ASP A 58 14.83 7.83 6.83
C ASP A 58 14.19 7.15 5.62
N ARG A 59 14.34 5.84 5.46
CA ARG A 59 13.80 5.04 4.34
C ARG A 59 12.29 5.27 4.12
N PRO A 60 11.40 5.08 5.12
CA PRO A 60 9.98 5.38 4.94
C PRO A 60 9.71 6.87 4.70
N GLN A 61 10.51 7.78 5.28
CA GLN A 61 10.35 9.22 5.04
C GLN A 61 10.69 9.63 3.60
N ILE A 62 11.69 9.00 2.98
CA ILE A 62 12.00 9.22 1.56
C ILE A 62 10.80 8.79 0.70
N ALA A 63 10.17 7.65 1.03
CA ALA A 63 8.97 7.18 0.33
C ALA A 63 7.79 8.14 0.48
N ASN A 64 7.51 8.60 1.70
CA ASN A 64 6.43 9.54 2.00
C ASN A 64 6.64 10.89 1.30
N ARG A 65 7.87 11.46 1.36
CA ARG A 65 8.21 12.73 0.68
C ARG A 65 8.05 12.64 -0.84
N ASN A 66 8.37 11.48 -1.42
CA ASN A 66 8.17 11.22 -2.85
C ASN A 66 6.73 10.83 -3.21
N LYS A 67 5.82 10.75 -2.23
CA LYS A 67 4.42 10.33 -2.41
C LYS A 67 4.32 8.99 -3.15
N ALA A 68 5.15 8.03 -2.75
CA ALA A 68 5.20 6.74 -3.42
C ALA A 68 3.86 5.98 -3.29
N ASP A 69 3.39 5.38 -4.38
CA ASP A 69 2.16 4.55 -4.36
C ASP A 69 2.41 3.13 -3.81
N LEU A 70 3.66 2.68 -3.86
CA LEU A 70 4.12 1.38 -3.34
C LEU A 70 5.50 1.54 -2.70
N PHE A 71 5.74 0.82 -1.60
CA PHE A 71 7.04 0.67 -0.98
C PHE A 71 7.47 -0.81 -0.95
N ILE A 72 8.63 -1.11 -1.51
CA ILE A 72 9.15 -2.48 -1.59
C ILE A 72 10.58 -2.46 -1.06
N SER A 73 10.78 -3.03 0.12
CA SER A 73 12.10 -3.26 0.69
C SER A 73 12.59 -4.66 0.30
N ILE A 74 13.84 -4.76 -0.17
CA ILE A 74 14.43 -5.97 -0.73
C ILE A 74 15.62 -6.39 0.13
N HIS A 75 15.55 -7.60 0.67
CA HIS A 75 16.49 -8.21 1.60
C HIS A 75 16.87 -9.64 1.15
N ALA A 76 17.94 -10.16 1.75
CA ALA A 76 18.36 -11.55 1.62
C ALA A 76 18.69 -12.14 3.00
N ASN A 77 17.64 -12.72 3.58
CA ASN A 77 17.51 -13.30 4.90
C ASN A 77 18.71 -14.09 5.42
N TRP A 78 18.70 -14.28 6.73
CA TRP A 78 19.65 -15.06 7.49
C TRP A 78 18.95 -16.06 8.39
N ALA A 79 19.51 -17.26 8.54
CA ALA A 79 19.06 -18.22 9.53
C ALA A 79 20.24 -18.93 10.21
N ARG A 80 20.08 -19.26 11.51
CA ARG A 80 21.05 -20.09 12.25
C ARG A 80 21.27 -21.44 11.58
N ASN A 81 20.18 -22.07 11.15
CA ASN A 81 20.23 -23.32 10.40
C ASN A 81 20.47 -23.03 8.91
N LYS A 82 21.68 -23.36 8.44
CA LYS A 82 22.11 -23.12 7.05
C LYS A 82 21.36 -23.94 6.00
N ASN A 83 20.53 -24.90 6.40
CA ASN A 83 19.68 -25.68 5.49
C ASN A 83 18.36 -24.98 5.16
N VAL A 84 17.99 -23.93 5.90
CA VAL A 84 16.79 -23.14 5.60
C VAL A 84 16.96 -22.51 4.23
N SER A 85 15.89 -22.53 3.44
CA SER A 85 15.85 -21.97 2.10
C SER A 85 14.45 -21.52 1.71
N GLY A 86 14.38 -20.65 0.70
CA GLY A 86 13.14 -20.12 0.14
C GLY A 86 12.97 -18.62 0.33
N THR A 87 11.87 -18.11 -0.19
CA THR A 87 11.49 -16.71 -0.15
C THR A 87 10.37 -16.49 0.86
N GLU A 88 10.36 -15.32 1.50
CA GLU A 88 9.25 -14.86 2.35
C GLU A 88 8.98 -13.38 2.12
N SER A 89 7.74 -12.96 2.38
CA SER A 89 7.38 -11.55 2.32
C SER A 89 6.75 -11.15 3.63
N PHE A 90 7.12 -9.98 4.15
CA PHE A 90 6.60 -9.43 5.37
C PHE A 90 5.79 -8.17 5.12
N ILE A 91 4.73 -8.02 5.90
CA ILE A 91 3.98 -6.78 6.05
C ILE A 91 4.02 -6.34 7.51
N MET A 92 3.78 -5.06 7.76
CA MET A 92 3.69 -4.54 9.12
C MET A 92 2.58 -5.25 9.92
N GLY A 93 2.94 -5.76 11.09
CA GLY A 93 2.01 -6.37 12.04
C GLY A 93 2.73 -7.05 13.19
N LEU A 94 1.97 -7.78 14.02
CA LEU A 94 2.54 -8.54 15.13
C LEU A 94 3.20 -9.83 14.61
N ALA A 95 4.42 -10.09 15.07
CA ALA A 95 5.08 -11.37 14.86
C ALA A 95 4.28 -12.48 15.54
N LYS A 96 3.84 -13.47 14.75
CA LYS A 96 3.03 -14.60 15.24
C LYS A 96 3.86 -15.75 15.83
N ASP A 97 5.16 -15.76 15.57
CA ASP A 97 6.11 -16.78 16.00
C ASP A 97 7.50 -16.16 16.25
N GLU A 98 8.36 -16.93 16.92
CA GLU A 98 9.70 -16.50 17.32
C GLU A 98 10.62 -16.27 16.11
N ASP A 99 10.44 -17.02 15.02
CA ASP A 99 11.26 -16.87 13.81
C ASP A 99 11.01 -15.51 13.15
N ASN A 100 9.76 -15.10 13.00
CA ASN A 100 9.40 -13.81 12.40
C ASN A 100 9.86 -12.63 13.28
N LEU A 101 9.78 -12.80 14.60
CA LEU A 101 10.32 -11.81 15.53
C LEU A 101 11.85 -11.72 15.40
N ALA A 102 12.55 -12.86 15.31
CA ALA A 102 14.00 -12.88 15.17
C ALA A 102 14.47 -12.21 13.87
N VAL A 103 13.76 -12.40 12.75
CA VAL A 103 14.04 -11.69 11.50
C VAL A 103 13.83 -10.18 11.69
N ALA A 104 12.70 -9.74 12.26
CA ALA A 104 12.47 -8.32 12.50
C ALA A 104 13.51 -7.69 13.44
N MET A 105 13.93 -8.41 14.48
CA MET A 105 15.04 -8.00 15.35
C MET A 105 16.33 -7.84 14.59
N LYS A 106 16.68 -8.82 13.75
CA LYS A 106 17.89 -8.79 12.93
C LYS A 106 17.90 -7.59 11.98
N GLU A 107 16.78 -7.32 11.31
CA GLU A 107 16.67 -6.20 10.37
C GLU A 107 16.64 -4.83 11.07
N ASN A 108 16.09 -4.76 12.29
CA ASN A 108 16.09 -3.54 13.08
C ASN A 108 17.40 -3.30 13.85
N GLU A 109 18.30 -4.29 13.98
CA GLU A 109 19.57 -4.14 14.71
C GLU A 109 20.50 -3.06 14.09
N VAL A 110 20.33 -2.73 12.80
CA VAL A 110 21.06 -1.65 12.11
C VAL A 110 20.89 -0.30 12.81
N ILE A 111 19.79 -0.09 13.54
CA ILE A 111 19.54 1.12 14.34
C ILE A 111 20.71 1.43 15.28
N LEU A 112 21.37 0.40 15.80
CA LEU A 112 22.51 0.55 16.72
C LEU A 112 23.77 1.09 16.04
N LEU A 113 23.78 1.22 14.71
CA LEU A 113 24.86 1.82 13.92
C LEU A 113 24.60 3.31 13.62
N GLU A 114 23.49 3.89 14.10
CA GLU A 114 23.15 5.30 13.94
C GLU A 114 23.62 6.10 15.18
N ASP A 115 24.27 7.26 14.95
CA ASP A 115 24.96 8.02 16.01
C ASP A 115 24.01 8.52 17.12
N ASP A 116 22.74 8.78 16.79
CA ASP A 116 21.71 9.39 17.65
C ASP A 116 20.49 8.47 17.89
N TYR A 117 20.70 7.15 17.82
CA TYR A 117 19.61 6.16 17.88
C TYR A 117 18.75 6.27 19.15
N SER A 118 19.35 6.59 20.30
CA SER A 118 18.64 6.66 21.59
C SER A 118 17.59 7.77 21.60
N GLU A 119 17.85 8.88 20.92
CA GLU A 119 16.93 10.01 20.77
C GLU A 119 15.92 9.76 19.65
N ARG A 120 16.39 9.28 18.48
CA ARG A 120 15.56 9.07 17.29
C ARG A 120 14.47 8.02 17.48
N TYR A 121 14.77 6.96 18.23
CA TYR A 121 13.88 5.81 18.41
C TYR A 121 13.21 5.75 19.79
N GLN A 122 13.33 6.82 20.59
CA GLN A 122 12.56 7.05 21.83
C GLN A 122 12.59 5.86 22.81
N GLY A 123 13.75 5.23 22.97
CA GLY A 123 13.92 4.09 23.88
C GLY A 123 13.50 2.73 23.32
N PHE A 124 13.22 2.61 22.02
CA PHE A 124 13.11 1.32 21.36
C PHE A 124 14.46 0.59 21.38
N ASP A 125 14.48 -0.62 21.94
CA ASP A 125 15.63 -1.51 21.89
C ASP A 125 15.37 -2.63 20.86
N PRO A 126 16.07 -2.65 19.71
CA PRO A 126 15.89 -3.68 18.68
C PRO A 126 16.18 -5.09 19.17
N LYS A 127 16.88 -5.25 20.31
CA LYS A 127 17.23 -6.53 20.92
C LYS A 127 16.27 -6.98 22.03
N SER A 128 15.28 -6.16 22.39
CA SER A 128 14.26 -6.48 23.39
C SER A 128 12.93 -6.80 22.71
N PRO A 129 12.37 -8.02 22.88
CA PRO A 129 11.02 -8.36 22.42
C PRO A 129 9.93 -7.39 22.90
N GLU A 130 10.08 -6.85 24.11
CA GLU A 130 9.11 -5.93 24.73
C GLU A 130 9.00 -4.61 23.95
N SER A 131 10.09 -4.15 23.34
CA SER A 131 10.10 -2.93 22.52
C SER A 131 9.21 -3.05 21.28
N TYR A 132 8.88 -4.27 20.82
CA TYR A 132 8.01 -4.51 19.67
C TYR A 132 6.51 -4.37 19.98
N ILE A 133 6.14 -4.26 21.26
CA ILE A 133 4.75 -3.99 21.68
C ILE A 133 4.24 -2.69 21.04
N ILE A 134 5.11 -1.69 20.80
CA ILE A 134 4.73 -0.42 20.18
C ILE A 134 4.04 -0.59 18.82
N PHE A 135 4.44 -1.60 18.03
CA PHE A 135 3.86 -1.87 16.73
C PHE A 135 2.43 -2.42 16.81
N THR A 136 2.04 -3.01 17.95
CA THR A 136 0.67 -3.53 18.13
C THR A 136 -0.37 -2.42 18.25
N LEU A 137 0.05 -1.24 18.72
CA LEU A 137 -0.82 -0.07 18.86
C LEU A 137 -1.08 0.61 17.51
N MET A 138 -0.42 0.15 16.44
CA MET A 138 -0.42 0.80 15.14
C MET A 138 -1.41 0.16 14.18
N GLN A 139 -2.38 0.96 13.74
CA GLN A 139 -3.28 0.57 12.66
C GLN A 139 -2.61 0.82 11.31
N ASN A 140 -2.37 -0.26 10.57
CA ASN A 140 -1.94 -0.15 9.18
C ASN A 140 -3.17 -0.10 8.25
N VAL A 141 -3.50 1.11 7.78
CA VAL A 141 -4.62 1.35 6.84
C VAL A 141 -4.42 0.61 5.50
N PHE A 142 -3.17 0.28 5.14
CA PHE A 142 -2.82 -0.42 3.91
C PHE A 142 -2.55 -1.91 4.12
N GLN A 143 -2.98 -2.51 5.23
CA GLN A 143 -2.66 -3.91 5.54
C GLN A 143 -3.17 -4.87 4.45
N LYS A 144 -4.41 -4.68 3.97
CA LYS A 144 -5.00 -5.53 2.92
C LYS A 144 -4.24 -5.41 1.59
N GLN A 145 -3.93 -4.18 1.18
CA GLN A 145 -3.17 -3.87 -0.03
C GLN A 145 -1.74 -4.44 0.05
N SER A 146 -1.08 -4.29 1.19
CA SER A 146 0.25 -4.83 1.42
C SER A 146 0.24 -6.36 1.40
N THR A 147 -0.81 -6.98 1.96
CA THR A 147 -1.01 -8.44 1.92
C THR A 147 -1.18 -8.92 0.48
N ASP A 148 -2.00 -8.24 -0.32
CA ASP A 148 -2.22 -8.59 -1.73
C ASP A 148 -0.94 -8.47 -2.56
N LEU A 149 -0.20 -7.36 -2.41
CA LEU A 149 1.11 -7.19 -3.05
C LEU A 149 2.10 -8.29 -2.63
N ALA A 150 2.21 -8.58 -1.33
CA ALA A 150 3.09 -9.60 -0.80
C ALA A 150 2.75 -11.00 -1.34
N MET A 151 1.46 -11.33 -1.44
CA MET A 151 0.98 -12.60 -2.00
C MET A 151 1.32 -12.72 -3.49
N LYS A 152 1.16 -11.64 -4.27
CA LYS A 152 1.56 -11.63 -5.69
C LYS A 152 3.05 -11.85 -5.86
N VAL A 153 3.88 -11.26 -4.98
CA VAL A 153 5.33 -11.50 -4.95
C VAL A 153 5.64 -12.97 -4.72
N GLN A 154 5.09 -13.58 -3.65
CA GLN A 154 5.35 -14.99 -3.34
C GLN A 154 4.87 -15.93 -4.46
N ASN A 155 3.70 -15.67 -5.04
CA ASN A 155 3.20 -16.45 -6.18
C ASN A 155 4.17 -16.37 -7.38
N GLN A 156 4.71 -15.19 -7.71
CA GLN A 156 5.68 -15.04 -8.79
C GLN A 156 7.02 -15.75 -8.49
N PHE A 157 7.45 -15.74 -7.23
CA PHE A 157 8.64 -16.49 -6.82
C PHE A 157 8.44 -18.01 -6.96
N ARG A 158 7.32 -18.53 -6.48
CA ARG A 158 6.98 -19.94 -6.57
C ARG A 158 6.84 -20.41 -8.02
N GLU A 159 6.05 -19.70 -8.81
CA GLU A 159 5.60 -20.18 -10.12
C GLU A 159 6.57 -19.85 -11.26
N ARG A 160 7.33 -18.75 -11.15
CA ARG A 160 8.19 -18.27 -12.25
C ARG A 160 9.67 -18.29 -11.92
N ALA A 161 10.05 -18.04 -10.66
CA ALA A 161 11.45 -18.12 -10.23
C ALA A 161 11.81 -19.48 -9.60
N ASN A 162 10.84 -20.40 -9.50
CA ASN A 162 10.99 -21.75 -8.93
C ASN A 162 11.65 -21.75 -7.54
N ARG A 163 11.19 -20.83 -6.67
CA ARG A 163 11.68 -20.69 -5.31
C ARG A 163 10.74 -21.39 -4.33
N ASN A 164 11.29 -21.84 -3.20
CA ASN A 164 10.49 -22.38 -2.12
C ASN A 164 9.70 -21.25 -1.45
N ASP A 165 8.37 -21.33 -1.45
CA ASP A 165 7.46 -20.31 -0.93
C ASP A 165 7.25 -20.52 0.57
N ARG A 166 7.68 -19.56 1.38
CA ARG A 166 7.52 -19.56 2.85
C ARG A 166 6.37 -18.63 3.30
N GLY A 167 5.62 -18.10 2.35
CA GLY A 167 4.39 -17.36 2.57
C GLY A 167 4.58 -15.88 2.93
N VAL A 168 3.42 -15.26 3.19
CA VAL A 168 3.33 -13.88 3.67
C VAL A 168 3.17 -13.87 5.18
N LYS A 169 3.98 -13.05 5.84
CA LYS A 169 4.10 -13.00 7.29
C LYS A 169 3.95 -11.57 7.82
N GLN A 170 3.79 -11.46 9.13
CA GLN A 170 3.68 -10.18 9.82
C GLN A 170 4.80 -10.08 10.86
N ALA A 171 5.47 -8.93 10.91
CA ALA A 171 6.34 -8.57 12.02
C ALA A 171 6.59 -7.05 12.07
N GLY A 172 7.16 -6.59 13.17
CA GLY A 172 7.40 -5.17 13.46
C GLY A 172 8.70 -4.65 12.85
N PHE A 173 8.75 -4.47 11.52
CA PHE A 173 9.91 -3.87 10.85
C PHE A 173 9.82 -2.35 10.87
N TRP A 174 10.84 -1.66 11.39
CA TRP A 174 10.88 -0.19 11.39
C TRP A 174 10.85 0.41 9.98
N VAL A 175 11.38 -0.28 8.97
CA VAL A 175 11.33 0.20 7.58
C VAL A 175 9.91 0.21 7.01
N LEU A 176 9.04 -0.68 7.49
CA LEU A 176 7.62 -0.72 7.14
C LEU A 176 6.77 0.14 8.08
N PHE A 177 7.39 0.68 9.13
CA PHE A 177 6.74 1.59 10.05
C PHE A 177 6.69 2.99 9.44
N ASN A 178 5.58 3.69 9.70
CA ASN A 178 5.37 5.07 9.24
C ASN A 178 5.36 5.25 7.70
N THR A 179 5.18 4.19 6.93
CA THR A 179 4.90 4.28 5.49
C THR A 179 3.45 4.70 5.25
N THR A 180 3.21 5.67 4.37
CA THR A 180 1.85 6.15 4.04
C THR A 180 1.26 5.52 2.78
N MET A 181 1.72 4.31 2.43
CA MET A 181 1.32 3.55 1.25
C MET A 181 1.44 2.03 1.53
N PRO A 182 0.91 1.15 0.67
CA PRO A 182 1.17 -0.29 0.75
C PRO A 182 2.66 -0.59 0.73
N ALA A 183 3.12 -1.36 1.73
CA ALA A 183 4.52 -1.59 1.99
C ALA A 183 4.80 -3.08 2.28
N VAL A 184 5.83 -3.61 1.62
CA VAL A 184 6.28 -5.00 1.80
C VAL A 184 7.79 -5.04 1.98
N LEU A 185 8.27 -5.92 2.86
CA LEU A 185 9.67 -6.34 2.91
C LEU A 185 9.76 -7.73 2.30
N ILE A 186 10.69 -7.92 1.37
CA ILE A 186 10.85 -9.15 0.61
C ILE A 186 12.18 -9.79 0.98
N GLU A 187 12.12 -11.01 1.47
CA GLU A 187 13.28 -11.88 1.63
C GLU A 187 13.44 -12.76 0.41
N THR A 188 14.49 -12.49 -0.37
CA THR A 188 14.72 -13.12 -1.68
C THR A 188 15.35 -14.52 -1.60
N GLY A 189 15.83 -14.90 -0.42
CA GLY A 189 16.51 -16.16 -0.11
C GLY A 189 17.32 -16.02 1.17
N PHE A 190 17.89 -17.11 1.67
CA PHE A 190 18.75 -17.15 2.84
C PHE A 190 20.22 -17.12 2.44
N ILE A 191 20.91 -16.00 2.64
CA ILE A 191 22.34 -15.85 2.30
C ILE A 191 23.23 -16.85 3.04
N THR A 192 22.78 -17.36 4.19
CA THR A 192 23.47 -18.39 4.98
C THR A 192 23.45 -19.78 4.35
N ASN A 193 22.54 -20.03 3.41
CA ASN A 193 22.44 -21.29 2.70
C ASN A 193 23.35 -21.27 1.48
N ALA A 194 24.31 -22.19 1.39
CA ALA A 194 25.34 -22.16 0.35
C ALA A 194 24.80 -22.28 -1.09
N ALA A 195 23.68 -22.97 -1.30
CA ALA A 195 23.04 -23.05 -2.62
C ALA A 195 22.32 -21.74 -2.96
N GLU A 196 21.64 -21.13 -1.98
CA GLU A 196 20.97 -19.85 -2.17
C GLU A 196 21.97 -18.71 -2.32
N GLU A 197 23.06 -18.68 -1.56
CA GLU A 197 24.12 -17.68 -1.69
C GLU A 197 24.66 -17.63 -3.13
N LYS A 198 24.94 -18.80 -3.73
CA LYS A 198 25.37 -18.89 -5.13
C LYS A 198 24.31 -18.38 -6.10
N TYR A 199 23.04 -18.70 -5.86
CA TYR A 199 21.93 -18.27 -6.70
C TYR A 199 21.68 -16.75 -6.60
N LEU A 200 21.65 -16.20 -5.40
CA LEU A 200 21.43 -14.78 -5.12
C LEU A 200 22.54 -13.88 -5.70
N ASN A 201 23.76 -14.41 -5.81
CA ASN A 201 24.89 -13.72 -6.43
C ASN A 201 25.03 -13.98 -7.94
N SER A 202 24.23 -14.88 -8.53
CA SER A 202 24.30 -15.15 -9.97
C SER A 202 23.45 -14.17 -10.77
N THR A 203 23.90 -13.83 -11.98
CA THR A 203 23.12 -12.98 -12.91
C THR A 203 21.73 -13.55 -13.15
N GLU A 204 21.65 -14.86 -13.37
CA GLU A 204 20.40 -15.58 -13.60
C GLU A 204 19.45 -15.49 -12.40
N GLY A 205 19.94 -15.75 -11.18
CA GLY A 205 19.11 -15.68 -9.98
C GLY A 205 18.59 -14.27 -9.71
N GLN A 206 19.44 -13.26 -9.88
CA GLN A 206 19.04 -11.86 -9.73
C GLN A 206 18.01 -11.45 -10.79
N GLU A 207 18.12 -11.91 -12.03
CA GLU A 207 17.13 -11.65 -13.10
C GLU A 207 15.81 -12.37 -12.84
N HIS A 208 15.86 -13.62 -12.38
CA HIS A 208 14.67 -14.37 -11.99
C HIS A 208 13.90 -13.66 -10.87
N LEU A 209 14.60 -13.26 -9.81
CA LEU A 209 14.01 -12.57 -8.66
C LEU A 209 13.48 -11.18 -9.04
N ALA A 210 14.29 -10.37 -9.72
CA ALA A 210 13.90 -9.04 -10.15
C ALA A 210 12.69 -9.06 -11.11
N SER A 211 12.68 -10.00 -12.06
CA SER A 211 11.56 -10.16 -12.98
C SER A 211 10.29 -10.65 -12.27
N ALA A 212 10.41 -11.46 -11.22
CA ALA A 212 9.28 -11.89 -10.39
C ALA A 212 8.68 -10.72 -9.60
N ILE A 213 9.51 -9.88 -8.97
CA ILE A 213 9.06 -8.67 -8.26
C ILE A 213 8.39 -7.70 -9.25
N PHE A 214 8.99 -7.49 -10.42
CA PHE A 214 8.38 -6.69 -11.50
C PHE A 214 7.00 -7.22 -11.89
N ARG A 215 6.86 -8.53 -12.17
CA ARG A 215 5.57 -9.12 -12.57
C ARG A 215 4.54 -8.97 -11.45
N ALA A 216 4.94 -9.16 -10.19
CA ALA A 216 4.05 -8.96 -9.05
C ALA A 216 3.57 -7.52 -8.95
N CYS A 217 4.47 -6.53 -9.14
CA CYS A 217 4.10 -5.11 -9.18
C CYS A 217 3.13 -4.82 -10.32
N ARG A 218 3.41 -5.31 -11.53
CA ARG A 218 2.50 -5.19 -12.67
C ARG A 218 1.14 -5.81 -12.38
N ASP A 219 1.11 -7.03 -11.83
CA ASP A 219 -0.12 -7.75 -11.54
C ASP A 219 -0.91 -7.09 -10.40
N TYR A 220 -0.23 -6.39 -9.48
CA TYR A 220 -0.82 -5.58 -8.44
C TYR A 220 -1.42 -4.28 -9.02
N ILE A 221 -0.61 -3.51 -9.75
CA ILE A 221 -1.04 -2.29 -10.45
C ILE A 221 -2.24 -2.62 -11.34
N ASN A 222 -2.12 -3.65 -12.18
CA ASN A 222 -3.23 -4.12 -13.01
C ASN A 222 -4.43 -4.54 -12.18
N SER A 223 -4.29 -5.12 -10.99
CA SER A 223 -5.46 -5.45 -10.15
C SER A 223 -6.10 -4.23 -9.51
N ILE A 224 -5.33 -3.18 -9.18
CA ILE A 224 -5.86 -1.91 -8.70
C ILE A 224 -6.51 -1.15 -9.85
N ASP A 225 -5.86 -1.11 -11.01
CA ASP A 225 -6.39 -0.56 -12.25
C ASP A 225 -7.61 -1.36 -12.69
N ASN A 226 -7.62 -2.68 -12.54
CA ASN A 226 -8.76 -3.52 -12.85
C ASN A 226 -9.85 -3.43 -11.79
N MET A 227 -9.58 -3.22 -10.50
CA MET A 227 -10.62 -2.82 -9.57
C MET A 227 -11.18 -1.44 -9.95
N SER A 228 -10.35 -0.61 -10.58
CA SER A 228 -10.74 0.67 -11.18
C SER A 228 -11.42 0.53 -12.56
N ASN A 229 -11.19 -0.58 -13.29
CA ASN A 229 -11.64 -0.88 -14.66
C ASN A 229 -12.69 -2.00 -14.76
N PHE A 230 -12.94 -2.83 -13.73
CA PHE A 230 -13.99 -3.87 -13.67
C PHE A 230 -15.37 -3.26 -13.47
N VAL A 231 -15.46 -1.94 -13.45
CA VAL A 231 -16.68 -1.20 -13.79
C VAL A 231 -16.90 -1.15 -15.32
N ILE A 232 -16.00 -1.74 -16.14
CA ILE A 232 -16.06 -1.72 -17.61
C ILE A 232 -15.44 -3.00 -18.21
N THR A 233 -16.26 -3.99 -18.58
CA THR A 233 -16.32 -4.54 -19.96
C THR A 233 -17.30 -5.71 -20.07
N GLU A 234 -17.98 -5.70 -21.22
CA GLU A 234 -19.20 -6.37 -21.60
C GLU A 234 -19.04 -7.86 -21.90
N LYS A 235 -20.06 -8.65 -21.50
CA LYS A 235 -20.48 -9.84 -22.25
C LYS A 235 -21.96 -10.12 -21.99
N GLU A 236 -22.81 -9.40 -22.72
CA GLU A 236 -24.10 -9.85 -23.28
C GLU A 236 -24.80 -8.65 -23.95
N ALA A 237 -24.21 -8.16 -25.05
CA ALA A 237 -24.89 -7.34 -26.03
C ALA A 237 -25.14 -8.20 -27.27
N ASN A 238 -26.27 -8.92 -27.29
CA ASN A 238 -27.11 -9.08 -28.48
C ASN A 238 -28.32 -9.97 -28.20
N GLY A 239 -29.52 -9.36 -28.16
CA GLY A 239 -30.77 -10.11 -28.30
C GLY A 239 -32.00 -9.47 -27.67
N LEU A 240 -32.59 -8.48 -28.35
CA LEU A 240 -34.04 -8.21 -28.47
C LEU A 240 -34.85 -7.87 -27.19
N GLN A 241 -35.23 -6.58 -27.12
CA GLN A 241 -36.47 -5.94 -26.65
C GLN A 241 -37.34 -6.51 -25.49
N PRO A 242 -37.97 -5.61 -24.70
CA PRO A 242 -38.57 -5.96 -23.42
C PRO A 242 -39.96 -6.59 -23.55
N PRO A 243 -40.37 -7.37 -22.53
CA PRO A 243 -41.77 -7.32 -22.12
C PRO A 243 -41.93 -6.88 -20.66
N VAL A 244 -42.96 -6.08 -20.52
CA VAL A 244 -43.62 -5.57 -19.33
C VAL A 244 -44.07 -6.67 -18.34
N SER A 245 -44.05 -6.25 -17.06
CA SER A 245 -45.02 -6.49 -15.99
C SER A 245 -44.89 -7.66 -15.00
N ALA A 246 -45.14 -7.25 -13.75
CA ALA A 246 -45.86 -7.89 -12.64
C ALA A 246 -45.07 -8.70 -11.59
N ASP A 247 -45.08 -8.09 -10.40
CA ASP A 247 -45.21 -8.66 -9.06
C ASP A 247 -44.19 -9.68 -8.52
N ALA A 248 -43.43 -9.21 -7.52
CA ALA A 248 -43.42 -9.83 -6.20
C ALA A 248 -42.94 -8.84 -5.12
N GLN A 249 -43.87 -8.39 -4.28
CA GLN A 249 -43.57 -7.86 -2.95
C GLN A 249 -43.01 -8.96 -2.05
N LYS A 250 -41.97 -8.67 -1.26
CA LYS A 250 -42.05 -8.56 0.21
C LYS A 250 -40.68 -8.41 0.89
N GLU A 251 -40.59 -7.32 1.65
CA GLU A 251 -40.01 -7.16 2.99
C GLU A 251 -38.56 -7.62 3.25
N ALA A 252 -37.67 -6.63 3.40
CA ALA A 252 -36.81 -6.55 4.57
C ALA A 252 -36.68 -5.09 5.02
N ASN A 253 -37.10 -4.87 6.27
CA ASN A 253 -37.21 -3.61 6.99
C ASN A 253 -35.91 -2.81 7.07
N GLY A 254 -36.06 -1.50 6.89
CA GLY A 254 -35.80 -0.55 7.96
C GLY A 254 -34.35 -0.17 8.24
N LEU A 255 -33.87 0.83 7.50
CA LEU A 255 -33.05 1.93 8.04
C LEU A 255 -33.37 3.16 7.16
N GLN A 256 -34.32 3.99 7.61
CA GLN A 256 -34.46 5.34 7.09
C GLN A 256 -33.22 6.14 7.55
N PRO A 257 -32.49 6.80 6.64
CA PRO A 257 -31.60 7.87 7.05
C PRO A 257 -32.45 8.97 7.70
N PRO A 258 -32.01 9.55 8.82
CA PRO A 258 -32.76 10.64 9.45
C PRO A 258 -32.84 11.83 8.50
N VAL A 259 -34.03 12.42 8.51
CA VAL A 259 -34.45 13.60 7.78
C VAL A 259 -33.54 14.78 8.11
N SER A 260 -33.08 15.47 7.06
CA SER A 260 -32.60 16.87 7.01
C SER A 260 -31.76 17.37 8.19
N ALA A 261 -30.45 17.40 8.01
CA ALA A 261 -29.61 18.41 8.64
C ALA A 261 -29.07 19.31 7.52
N ASP A 262 -29.69 20.48 7.40
CA ASP A 262 -29.29 21.67 6.67
C ASP A 262 -28.05 21.55 5.77
N ALA A 263 -28.33 21.40 4.48
CA ALA A 263 -27.42 21.86 3.44
C ALA A 263 -27.21 23.37 3.60
N GLU A 264 -25.97 23.80 3.32
CA GLU A 264 -25.46 25.18 3.28
C GLU A 264 -24.76 25.70 4.54
N THR A 265 -23.58 25.15 4.81
CA THR A 265 -22.48 25.95 5.36
C THR A 265 -21.36 26.04 4.33
N THR A 266 -21.46 27.00 3.41
CA THR A 266 -20.26 27.45 2.69
C THR A 266 -19.34 28.13 3.70
N GLY A 267 -18.18 27.53 3.97
CA GLY A 267 -17.12 28.28 4.62
C GLY A 267 -16.80 29.54 3.81
N ASP A 268 -16.53 30.65 4.48
CA ASP A 268 -16.21 31.98 3.92
C ASP A 268 -14.90 32.00 3.07
N ASP A 269 -14.35 30.83 2.80
CA ASP A 269 -13.13 30.54 2.04
C ASP A 269 -13.40 29.82 0.71
N GLY A 270 -14.67 29.53 0.41
CA GLY A 270 -15.11 28.86 -0.82
C GLY A 270 -14.72 27.37 -0.87
N ILE A 271 -14.23 26.82 0.23
CA ILE A 271 -13.86 25.41 0.37
C ILE A 271 -15.01 24.65 1.01
N VAL A 272 -15.39 23.54 0.40
CA VAL A 272 -16.46 22.68 0.89
C VAL A 272 -15.97 21.24 0.93
N PHE A 273 -16.24 20.54 2.02
CA PHE A 273 -15.94 19.13 2.16
C PHE A 273 -17.18 18.30 1.82
N MET A 274 -17.00 17.27 1.00
CA MET A 274 -18.05 16.34 0.60
C MET A 274 -17.54 14.91 0.69
N VAL A 275 -18.41 13.92 0.75
CA VAL A 275 -18.01 12.52 0.82
C VAL A 275 -18.21 11.87 -0.54
N GLN A 276 -17.11 11.47 -1.19
CA GLN A 276 -17.18 10.73 -2.44
C GLN A 276 -17.57 9.29 -2.15
N VAL A 277 -18.68 8.85 -2.74
CA VAL A 277 -19.22 7.49 -2.57
C VAL A 277 -19.05 6.63 -3.82
N ALA A 278 -18.83 7.24 -4.99
CA ALA A 278 -18.52 6.53 -6.21
C ALA A 278 -17.73 7.41 -7.20
N SER A 279 -17.04 6.76 -8.13
CA SER A 279 -16.48 7.41 -9.32
C SER A 279 -16.54 6.47 -10.52
N ALA A 280 -17.08 6.95 -11.63
CA ALA A 280 -17.27 6.19 -12.85
C ALA A 280 -16.69 6.95 -14.07
N SER A 281 -16.24 6.20 -15.07
CA SER A 281 -15.86 6.71 -16.40
C SER A 281 -17.08 7.04 -17.27
N VAL A 282 -18.23 6.41 -16.99
CA VAL A 282 -19.50 6.64 -17.66
C VAL A 282 -20.47 7.28 -16.68
N ARG A 283 -21.22 8.27 -17.15
CA ARG A 283 -22.22 8.96 -16.35
C ARG A 283 -23.29 7.97 -15.89
N SER A 284 -23.41 7.81 -14.57
CA SER A 284 -24.52 7.11 -13.93
C SER A 284 -25.67 8.08 -13.68
N GLU A 285 -26.90 7.61 -13.89
CA GLU A 285 -28.08 8.39 -13.52
C GLU A 285 -28.15 8.54 -12.00
N ILE A 286 -28.38 9.76 -11.54
CA ILE A 286 -28.55 10.07 -10.13
C ILE A 286 -29.96 9.65 -9.71
N SER A 287 -30.08 8.46 -9.14
CA SER A 287 -31.32 7.94 -8.58
C SER A 287 -31.03 7.20 -7.26
N PRO A 288 -31.98 7.17 -6.30
CA PRO A 288 -31.76 6.51 -5.01
C PRO A 288 -31.40 5.03 -5.14
N GLY A 289 -31.91 4.33 -6.16
CA GLY A 289 -31.58 2.93 -6.41
C GLY A 289 -30.10 2.70 -6.71
N ASN A 290 -29.48 3.59 -7.50
CA ASN A 290 -28.07 3.50 -7.89
C ASN A 290 -27.12 3.84 -6.73
N PHE A 291 -27.59 4.60 -5.75
CA PHE A 291 -26.79 5.07 -4.62
C PHE A 291 -27.32 4.57 -3.27
N ARG A 292 -27.84 3.34 -3.25
CA ARG A 292 -28.20 2.61 -2.01
C ARG A 292 -29.11 3.42 -1.07
N GLY A 293 -30.03 4.20 -1.65
CA GLY A 293 -30.99 5.03 -0.93
C GLY A 293 -30.57 6.49 -0.71
N LEU A 294 -29.34 6.89 -1.07
CA LEU A 294 -28.91 8.29 -0.99
C LEU A 294 -29.63 9.14 -2.04
N THR A 295 -30.19 10.27 -1.60
CA THR A 295 -30.96 11.19 -2.44
C THR A 295 -30.22 12.50 -2.75
N ASP A 296 -29.12 12.78 -2.05
CA ASP A 296 -28.38 14.04 -2.09
C ASP A 296 -27.07 13.95 -2.90
N ILE A 297 -27.06 13.08 -3.91
CA ILE A 297 -25.87 12.84 -4.73
C ILE A 297 -25.66 14.00 -5.71
N VAL A 298 -24.43 14.52 -5.73
CA VAL A 298 -23.93 15.52 -6.67
C VAL A 298 -22.85 14.90 -7.55
N GLU A 299 -22.92 15.20 -8.84
CA GLU A 299 -21.93 14.78 -9.83
C GLU A 299 -20.87 15.87 -10.04
N ILE A 300 -19.60 15.46 -10.04
CA ILE A 300 -18.44 16.31 -10.31
C ILE A 300 -17.61 15.68 -11.42
N HIS A 301 -17.34 16.44 -12.48
CA HIS A 301 -16.48 15.98 -13.57
C HIS A 301 -15.01 16.37 -13.32
N SER A 302 -14.10 15.39 -13.34
CA SER A 302 -12.66 15.63 -13.13
C SER A 302 -11.83 14.56 -13.81
N GLN A 303 -10.85 14.96 -14.64
CA GLN A 303 -9.89 14.06 -15.30
C GLN A 303 -10.58 12.89 -16.03
N GLU A 304 -11.55 13.19 -16.90
CA GLU A 304 -12.33 12.20 -17.69
C GLU A 304 -13.17 11.23 -16.86
N ARG A 305 -13.55 11.60 -15.62
CA ARG A 305 -14.41 10.78 -14.75
C ARG A 305 -15.53 11.60 -14.12
N TYR A 306 -16.67 10.94 -13.93
CA TYR A 306 -17.79 11.39 -13.11
C TYR A 306 -17.55 10.92 -11.67
N LYS A 307 -17.60 11.84 -10.72
CA LYS A 307 -17.45 11.57 -9.29
C LYS A 307 -18.77 11.89 -8.61
N TYR A 308 -19.29 10.94 -7.84
CA TYR A 308 -20.55 11.07 -7.13
C TYR A 308 -20.25 11.29 -5.66
N VAL A 309 -20.69 12.43 -5.16
CA VAL A 309 -20.44 12.89 -3.81
C VAL A 309 -21.74 13.19 -3.11
N THR A 310 -21.78 12.99 -1.81
CA THR A 310 -22.95 13.21 -0.94
C THR A 310 -22.49 13.97 0.30
N GLY A 311 -23.41 14.68 0.94
CA GLY A 311 -23.13 15.55 2.07
C GLY A 311 -22.28 16.76 1.69
N ARG A 312 -22.59 17.91 2.30
CA ARG A 312 -21.92 19.19 2.02
C ARG A 312 -21.59 19.89 3.33
N PHE A 313 -20.31 20.00 3.66
CA PHE A 313 -19.85 20.44 4.98
C PHE A 313 -18.82 21.57 4.89
N GLY A 314 -18.97 22.59 5.74
CA GLY A 314 -17.97 23.65 5.88
C GLY A 314 -16.68 23.16 6.56
N GLU A 315 -16.77 22.19 7.47
CA GLU A 315 -15.64 21.68 8.25
C GLU A 315 -15.31 20.22 7.93
N TYR A 316 -14.02 19.89 7.88
CA TYR A 316 -13.55 18.53 7.58
C TYR A 316 -14.04 17.50 8.61
N ALA A 317 -14.07 17.89 9.89
CA ALA A 317 -14.49 17.00 10.98
C ALA A 317 -15.93 16.51 10.81
N ASP A 318 -16.83 17.36 10.28
CA ASP A 318 -18.24 17.01 10.10
C ASP A 318 -18.44 16.09 8.89
N ALA A 319 -17.66 16.30 7.81
CA ALA A 319 -17.61 15.36 6.69
C ALA A 319 -17.10 13.97 7.12
N VAL A 320 -16.14 13.89 8.04
CA VAL A 320 -15.65 12.62 8.61
C VAL A 320 -16.72 11.93 9.46
N LYS A 321 -17.46 12.68 10.29
CA LYS A 321 -18.58 12.13 11.06
C LYS A 321 -19.64 11.53 10.13
N TYR A 322 -20.01 12.27 9.07
CA TYR A 322 -20.95 11.79 8.07
C TYR A 322 -20.44 10.55 7.32
N ARG A 323 -19.17 10.54 6.90
CA ARG A 323 -18.55 9.37 6.25
C ARG A 323 -18.66 8.11 7.11
N ARG A 324 -18.45 8.22 8.44
CA ARG A 324 -18.58 7.07 9.36
C ARG A 324 -20.01 6.54 9.45
N GLN A 325 -21.02 7.40 9.32
CA GLN A 325 -22.42 6.97 9.34
C GLN A 325 -22.78 6.16 8.09
N ILE A 326 -22.24 6.54 6.93
CA ILE A 326 -22.51 5.85 5.67
C ILE A 326 -21.52 4.72 5.38
N GLU A 327 -20.48 4.51 6.19
CA GLU A 327 -19.40 3.52 5.96
C GLU A 327 -19.93 2.08 5.84
N GLN A 328 -20.98 1.74 6.57
CA GLN A 328 -21.62 0.42 6.46
C GLN A 328 -22.25 0.20 5.07
N ILE A 329 -22.67 1.28 4.42
CA ILE A 329 -23.33 1.26 3.11
C ILE A 329 -22.30 1.57 2.00
N PHE A 330 -21.29 2.38 2.27
CA PHE A 330 -20.22 2.77 1.35
C PHE A 330 -18.87 2.65 2.06
N PRO A 331 -18.30 1.45 2.15
CA PRO A 331 -17.05 1.22 2.88
C PRO A 331 -15.87 2.00 2.27
N ASP A 332 -15.90 2.20 0.95
CA ASP A 332 -14.88 2.92 0.19
C ASP A 332 -15.11 4.44 0.15
N ALA A 333 -16.11 4.96 0.88
CA ALA A 333 -16.38 6.39 0.90
C ALA A 333 -15.24 7.16 1.55
N PHE A 334 -14.85 8.31 0.98
CA PHE A 334 -13.82 9.17 1.56
C PHE A 334 -14.15 10.66 1.38
N VAL A 335 -13.61 11.48 2.28
CA VAL A 335 -13.83 12.92 2.26
C VAL A 335 -12.95 13.58 1.20
N ILE A 336 -13.54 14.40 0.36
CA ILE A 336 -12.86 15.27 -0.60
C ILE A 336 -13.09 16.73 -0.25
N ALA A 337 -12.18 17.60 -0.70
CA ALA A 337 -12.37 19.04 -0.67
C ALA A 337 -12.65 19.56 -2.07
N ILE A 338 -13.60 20.49 -2.17
CA ILE A 338 -13.99 21.14 -3.42
C ILE A 338 -13.85 22.64 -3.24
N LYS A 339 -13.25 23.28 -4.24
CA LYS A 339 -13.16 24.73 -4.36
C LYS A 339 -13.38 25.11 -5.82
N ASP A 340 -14.27 26.06 -6.08
CA ASP A 340 -14.58 26.53 -7.45
C ASP A 340 -14.97 25.39 -8.41
N ASN A 341 -15.82 24.46 -7.94
CA ASN A 341 -16.24 23.26 -8.67
C ASN A 341 -15.11 22.29 -9.09
N LYS A 342 -13.91 22.45 -8.53
CA LYS A 342 -12.76 21.57 -8.75
C LYS A 342 -12.37 20.88 -7.46
N ILE A 343 -11.90 19.65 -7.61
CA ILE A 343 -11.38 18.89 -6.47
C ILE A 343 -10.02 19.47 -6.09
N LEU A 344 -9.90 19.83 -4.82
CA LEU A 344 -8.69 20.33 -4.22
C LEU A 344 -8.03 19.20 -3.42
N PRO A 345 -6.70 19.00 -3.49
CA PRO A 345 -6.00 18.08 -2.61
C PRO A 345 -6.34 18.37 -1.15
N LEU A 346 -6.78 17.36 -0.41
CA LEU A 346 -7.34 17.52 0.93
C LEU A 346 -6.38 18.24 1.89
N GLN A 347 -5.10 17.91 1.85
CA GLN A 347 -4.07 18.58 2.65
C GLN A 347 -3.96 20.08 2.32
N GLN A 348 -4.00 20.44 1.03
CA GLN A 348 -3.99 21.83 0.59
C GLN A 348 -5.25 22.58 1.08
N ALA A 349 -6.41 21.93 1.09
CA ALA A 349 -7.65 22.50 1.60
C ALA A 349 -7.57 22.79 3.12
N LEU A 350 -7.04 21.83 3.89
CA LEU A 350 -6.85 21.98 5.34
C LEU A 350 -5.82 23.08 5.68
N GLU A 351 -4.76 23.22 4.89
CA GLU A 351 -3.77 24.29 5.07
C GLU A 351 -4.35 25.68 4.77
N LEU A 352 -5.19 25.80 3.74
CA LEU A 352 -5.87 27.07 3.41
C LEU A 352 -6.86 27.50 4.50
N LYS A 353 -7.58 26.53 5.10
CA LYS A 353 -8.45 26.73 6.26
C LYS A 353 -7.70 27.17 7.53
N ARG A 354 -6.45 26.72 7.72
CA ARG A 354 -5.61 27.07 8.89
C ARG A 354 -4.91 28.43 8.78
N LYS A 355 -4.83 29.02 7.58
CA LYS A 355 -4.14 30.29 7.30
C LYS A 355 -5.03 31.53 7.36
N LYS A 356 -6.34 31.34 7.55
CA LYS A 356 -7.29 32.37 7.96
C LYS A 356 -7.60 32.16 9.43
#